data_AF-A0A947HMT0-F1
#
_entry.id   AF-A0A947HMT0-F1
#
_cell.length_a   1.000
_cell.length_b   1.000
_cell.length_c   1.000
_cell.angle_alpha   90.00
_cell.angle_beta   90.00
_cell.angle_gamma   90.00
#
_symmetry.space_group_name_H-M   'P 1'
#
loop_
_entity.id
_entity.type
_entity.pdbx_description
1 polymer ?
#
loop_
_entity_poly.entity_id
_entity_poly.type
_entity_poly.pdbx_seq_one_letter_code
_entity_poly.pdbx_strand_id
1 'polypeptide(L)'
;MTTRRAENRPTTDLPARPALRASGLTLRVSPSGQLHLDESESDDDTLPPERHHRIKLAFQPGVAAGLLGLALDHADTPLPPSLTWGRDVAAACLQGLVARADDEGRLPSPDTGPTERLAALAARVPPIRGAEYVDSDVVAAVWTEVDAAVRSAVGDHGDFGAWLAARHAARHLVGRVHLHLAEKRGDP
;
A
#
# COMPACT_ATOMS: atom_id res chain seq x y z
N MET A 1 60.93 35.01 -18.96
CA MET A 1 61.18 33.83 -18.11
C MET A 1 60.58 34.15 -16.75
N THR A 2 59.29 33.95 -16.46
CA THR A 2 58.42 32.75 -16.49
C THR A 2 58.81 31.70 -15.45
N THR A 3 58.07 31.68 -14.33
CA THR A 3 57.66 30.53 -13.47
C THR A 3 57.00 31.15 -12.21
N ARG A 4 55.67 31.21 -11.99
CA ARG A 4 54.55 30.26 -11.94
C ARG A 4 54.58 29.26 -10.74
N ARG A 5 53.56 29.39 -9.88
CA ARG A 5 52.98 28.42 -8.92
C ARG A 5 53.83 28.05 -7.69
N ALA A 6 53.26 27.76 -6.51
CA ALA A 6 51.92 27.26 -6.22
C ALA A 6 51.33 27.84 -4.92
N GLU A 7 50.07 28.27 -4.97
CA GLU A 7 49.24 28.52 -3.80
C GLU A 7 48.80 27.17 -3.22
N ASN A 8 49.27 26.86 -2.01
CA ASN A 8 48.69 25.79 -1.19
C ASN A 8 47.33 26.27 -0.68
N ARG A 9 46.24 25.77 -1.26
CA ARG A 9 44.91 25.84 -0.63
C ARG A 9 44.81 24.69 0.39
N PRO A 10 44.39 24.94 1.63
CA PRO A 10 43.93 23.88 2.49
C PRO A 10 42.65 23.29 1.88
N THR A 11 42.71 22.02 1.47
CA THR A 11 41.52 21.24 1.13
C THR A 11 40.71 21.11 2.40
N THR A 12 39.65 21.90 2.52
CA THR A 12 38.59 21.65 3.50
C THR A 12 38.00 20.29 3.17
N ASP A 13 38.37 19.28 3.96
CA ASP A 13 37.70 18.00 4.02
C ASP A 13 36.29 18.27 4.58
N LEU A 14 35.35 18.59 3.69
CA LEU A 14 33.94 18.55 4.07
C LEU A 14 33.65 17.08 4.43
N PRO A 15 33.03 16.80 5.60
CA PRO A 15 32.60 15.45 5.87
C PRO A 15 31.73 14.98 4.70
N ALA A 16 32.08 13.83 4.14
CA ALA A 16 31.23 13.17 3.15
C ALA A 16 29.80 13.17 3.71
N ARG A 17 28.89 13.85 3.03
CA ARG A 17 27.45 13.77 3.34
C ARG A 17 27.16 12.28 3.54
N PRO A 18 26.54 11.85 4.66
CA PRO A 18 26.16 10.46 4.78
C PRO A 18 25.37 10.13 3.52
N ALA A 19 25.84 9.12 2.77
CA ALA A 19 25.10 8.62 1.63
C ALA A 19 23.69 8.39 2.15
N LEU A 20 22.69 9.08 1.58
CA LEU A 20 21.30 8.87 1.92
C LEU A 20 21.09 7.36 1.78
N ARG A 21 21.02 6.63 2.89
CA ARG A 21 20.73 5.20 2.81
C ARG A 21 19.37 5.11 2.15
N ALA A 22 19.24 4.22 1.18
CA ALA A 22 17.92 3.93 0.63
C ALA A 22 17.10 3.35 1.77
N SER A 23 16.28 4.17 2.42
CA SER A 23 15.39 3.72 3.47
C SER A 23 14.39 2.75 2.85
N GLY A 24 14.29 1.54 3.39
CA GLY A 24 13.19 0.63 3.14
C GLY A 24 11.90 1.14 3.76
N LEU A 25 10.80 0.44 3.51
CA LEU A 25 9.50 0.71 4.15
C LEU A 25 9.01 -0.50 4.89
N THR A 26 8.50 -0.31 6.09
CA THR A 26 7.95 -1.40 6.89
C THR A 26 6.72 -0.97 7.70
N LEU A 27 5.80 -1.89 7.93
CA LEU A 27 4.72 -1.69 8.89
C LEU A 27 5.20 -2.02 10.31
N ARG A 28 4.73 -1.24 11.28
CA ARG A 28 4.88 -1.49 12.71
C ARG A 28 3.53 -1.40 13.39
N VAL A 29 3.44 -2.02 14.56
CA VAL A 29 2.24 -1.98 15.39
C VAL A 29 2.59 -1.36 16.74
N SER A 30 1.76 -0.42 17.19
CA SER A 30 1.92 0.19 18.51
C SER A 30 1.43 -0.77 19.60
N PRO A 31 1.81 -0.56 20.88
CA PRO A 31 1.22 -1.30 22.00
C PRO A 31 -0.30 -1.16 22.14
N SER A 32 -0.89 -0.14 21.51
CA SER A 32 -2.35 0.06 21.46
C SER A 32 -2.99 -0.60 20.24
N GLY A 33 -2.26 -1.45 19.50
CA GLY A 33 -2.76 -2.18 18.34
C GLY A 33 -2.89 -1.34 17.06
N GLN A 34 -2.29 -0.15 17.01
CA GLN A 34 -2.39 0.73 15.84
C GLN A 34 -1.26 0.44 14.84
N LEU A 35 -1.61 0.26 13.57
CA LEU A 35 -0.63 0.08 12.50
C LEU A 35 -0.06 1.43 12.06
N HIS A 36 1.22 1.46 11.72
CA HIS A 36 1.90 2.63 11.18
C HIS A 36 2.90 2.21 10.10
N LEU A 37 3.06 3.06 9.08
CA LEU A 37 4.17 2.96 8.13
C LEU A 37 5.39 3.66 8.71
N ASP A 38 6.54 3.01 8.67
CA ASP A 38 7.81 3.57 9.11
C ASP A 38 8.92 3.31 8.07
N GLU A 39 10.01 4.06 8.21
CA GLU A 39 11.24 3.80 7.45
C GLU A 39 11.99 2.63 8.08
N SER A 40 12.54 1.78 7.22
CA SER A 40 13.37 0.63 7.58
C SER A 40 14.80 0.89 7.14
N GLU A 41 15.76 0.56 8.01
CA GLU A 41 17.18 0.55 7.65
C GLU A 41 17.62 -0.83 7.12
N SER A 42 16.68 -1.78 7.02
CA SER A 42 16.94 -3.11 6.49
C SER A 42 17.02 -3.08 4.97
N ASP A 43 18.13 -3.58 4.42
CA ASP A 43 18.32 -3.71 2.97
C ASP A 43 17.26 -4.65 2.35
N ASP A 44 16.76 -5.64 3.10
CA ASP A 44 15.71 -6.59 2.67
C ASP A 44 14.34 -5.92 2.43
N ASP A 45 14.10 -4.75 3.03
CA ASP A 45 12.87 -3.97 2.86
C ASP A 45 13.00 -2.90 1.77
N THR A 46 14.14 -2.87 1.06
CA THR A 46 14.42 -1.84 0.06
C THR A 46 13.51 -1.99 -1.16
N LEU A 47 12.96 -0.87 -1.60
CA LEU A 47 12.11 -0.77 -2.77
C LEU A 47 12.76 0.14 -3.82
N PRO A 48 12.46 -0.04 -5.13
CA PRO A 48 12.81 0.95 -6.13
C PRO A 48 12.31 2.34 -5.72
N PRO A 49 13.09 3.43 -5.91
CA PRO A 49 12.77 4.76 -5.40
C PRO A 49 11.37 5.26 -5.77
N GLU A 50 10.94 5.02 -7.01
CA GLU A 50 9.60 5.37 -7.50
C GLU A 50 8.47 4.64 -6.76
N ARG A 51 8.71 3.40 -6.34
CA ARG A 51 7.74 2.62 -5.57
C ARG A 51 7.73 3.05 -4.11
N HIS A 52 8.91 3.27 -3.53
CA HIS A 52 9.06 3.83 -2.20
C HIS A 52 8.28 5.15 -2.09
N HIS A 53 8.47 6.08 -3.04
CA HIS A 53 7.76 7.36 -3.06
C HIS A 53 6.25 7.20 -3.19
N ARG A 54 5.78 6.37 -4.14
CA ARG A 54 4.33 6.12 -4.34
C ARG A 54 3.66 5.51 -3.12
N ILE A 55 4.31 4.55 -2.46
CA ILE A 55 3.78 3.96 -1.23
C ILE A 55 3.74 5.00 -0.11
N LYS A 56 4.80 5.78 0.10
CA LYS A 56 4.75 6.87 1.11
C LYS A 56 3.61 7.86 0.84
N LEU A 57 3.37 8.24 -0.41
CA LEU A 57 2.25 9.11 -0.77
C LEU A 57 0.89 8.46 -0.46
N ALA A 58 0.71 7.19 -0.77
CA ALA A 58 -0.55 6.47 -0.49
C ALA A 58 -0.89 6.44 1.01
N PHE A 59 0.12 6.47 1.89
CA PHE A 59 -0.07 6.47 3.35
C PHE A 59 -0.25 7.88 3.95
N GLN A 60 -0.09 8.98 3.18
CA GLN A 60 -0.25 10.34 3.73
C GLN A 60 -1.65 10.65 4.30
N PRO A 61 -2.76 10.22 3.67
CA PRO A 61 -4.09 10.44 4.25
C PRO A 61 -4.37 9.58 5.49
N GLY A 62 -3.60 8.51 5.70
CA GLY A 62 -3.78 7.58 6.79
C GLY A 62 -3.38 6.15 6.41
N VAL A 63 -3.24 5.29 7.42
CA VAL A 63 -2.78 3.91 7.25
C VAL A 63 -3.76 3.08 6.45
N ALA A 64 -5.06 3.18 6.74
CA ALA A 64 -6.10 2.48 5.97
C ALA A 64 -6.10 2.86 4.48
N ALA A 65 -5.90 4.14 4.15
CA ALA A 65 -5.77 4.59 2.76
C ALA A 65 -4.53 3.99 2.08
N GLY A 66 -3.41 3.93 2.80
CA GLY A 66 -2.18 3.28 2.35
C GLY A 66 -2.36 1.79 2.08
N LEU A 67 -2.95 1.05 3.02
CA LEU A 67 -3.23 -0.38 2.88
C LEU A 67 -4.19 -0.66 1.73
N LEU A 68 -5.24 0.15 1.58
CA LEU A 68 -6.14 0.09 0.45
C LEU A 68 -5.40 0.33 -0.88
N GLY A 69 -4.53 1.34 -0.93
CA GLY A 69 -3.66 1.60 -2.07
C GLY A 69 -2.72 0.44 -2.40
N LEU A 70 -2.19 -0.28 -1.41
CA LEU A 70 -1.40 -1.49 -1.64
C LEU A 70 -2.25 -2.62 -2.25
N ALA A 71 -3.45 -2.86 -1.71
CA ALA A 71 -4.36 -3.90 -2.21
C ALA A 71 -4.86 -3.59 -3.63
N LEU A 72 -5.00 -2.29 -3.95
CA LEU A 72 -5.44 -1.86 -5.27
C LEU A 72 -4.30 -1.80 -6.29
N ASP A 73 -3.20 -1.13 -5.99
CA ASP A 73 -2.16 -0.81 -6.99
C ASP A 73 -1.00 -1.80 -7.03
N HIS A 74 -0.86 -2.64 -6.00
CA HIS A 74 0.30 -3.51 -5.82
C HIS A 74 -0.09 -4.97 -5.60
N ALA A 75 -1.28 -5.40 -6.06
CA ALA A 75 -1.80 -6.76 -5.87
C ALA A 75 -0.80 -7.85 -6.29
N ASP A 76 -0.18 -7.71 -7.47
CA ASP A 76 0.76 -8.69 -8.03
C ASP A 76 2.24 -8.25 -7.91
N THR A 77 2.50 -7.16 -7.18
CA THR A 77 3.86 -6.63 -7.03
C THR A 77 4.55 -7.26 -5.82
N PRO A 78 5.81 -7.73 -5.95
CA PRO A 78 6.62 -8.10 -4.79
C PRO A 78 6.83 -6.91 -3.87
N LEU A 79 6.50 -7.09 -2.60
CA LEU A 79 6.64 -6.09 -1.53
C LEU A 79 7.36 -6.72 -0.33
N PRO A 80 8.03 -5.89 0.50
CA PRO A 80 8.51 -6.31 1.82
C PRO A 80 7.43 -7.08 2.60
N PRO A 81 7.80 -8.07 3.45
CA PRO A 81 6.84 -8.94 4.12
C PRO A 81 5.76 -8.19 4.91
N SER A 82 6.15 -7.11 5.60
CA SER A 82 5.23 -6.29 6.39
C SER A 82 4.18 -5.60 5.53
N LEU A 83 4.58 -5.02 4.39
CA LEU A 83 3.67 -4.41 3.41
C LEU A 83 2.80 -5.45 2.69
N THR A 84 3.34 -6.65 2.43
CA THR A 84 2.57 -7.78 1.89
C THR A 84 1.47 -8.19 2.85
N TRP A 85 1.77 -8.33 4.15
CA TRP A 85 0.77 -8.66 5.15
C TRP A 85 -0.34 -7.60 5.24
N GLY A 86 0.01 -6.31 5.29
CA GLY A 86 -0.97 -5.23 5.30
C GLY A 86 -1.84 -5.19 4.03
N ARG A 87 -1.21 -5.42 2.86
CA ARG A 87 -1.92 -5.57 1.58
C ARG A 87 -2.95 -6.71 1.65
N ASP A 88 -2.56 -7.85 2.18
CA ASP A 88 -3.43 -9.04 2.27
C ASP A 88 -4.64 -8.80 3.19
N VAL A 89 -4.47 -8.06 4.30
CA VAL A 89 -5.58 -7.65 5.17
C VAL A 89 -6.58 -6.77 4.41
N ALA A 90 -6.11 -5.73 3.72
CA ALA A 90 -6.97 -4.85 2.94
C ALA A 90 -7.62 -5.56 1.74
N ALA A 91 -6.89 -6.47 1.07
CA ALA A 91 -7.43 -7.28 -0.01
C ALA A 91 -8.53 -8.22 0.47
N ALA A 92 -8.37 -8.81 1.66
CA ALA A 92 -9.40 -9.64 2.28
C ALA A 92 -10.67 -8.85 2.60
N CYS A 93 -10.54 -7.61 3.09
CA CYS A 93 -11.66 -6.69 3.31
C CYS A 93 -12.41 -6.40 2.00
N LEU A 94 -11.68 -6.00 0.96
CA LEU A 94 -12.25 -5.75 -0.38
C LEU A 94 -12.99 -6.97 -0.93
N GLN A 95 -12.40 -8.16 -0.81
CA GLN A 95 -13.05 -9.40 -1.26
C GLN A 95 -14.34 -9.67 -0.48
N GLY A 96 -14.36 -9.39 0.83
CA GLY A 96 -15.57 -9.48 1.65
C GLY A 96 -16.67 -8.53 1.19
N LEU A 97 -16.31 -7.29 0.84
CA LEU A 97 -17.25 -6.30 0.30
C LEU A 97 -17.78 -6.70 -1.06
N VAL A 98 -16.91 -7.14 -1.97
CA VAL A 98 -17.31 -7.63 -3.31
C VAL A 98 -18.25 -8.83 -3.21
N ALA A 99 -17.98 -9.77 -2.30
CA ALA A 99 -18.83 -10.96 -2.13
C ALA A 99 -20.22 -10.66 -1.56
N ARG A 100 -20.42 -9.47 -0.98
CA ARG A 100 -21.67 -9.05 -0.32
C ARG A 100 -22.36 -7.88 -1.02
N ALA A 101 -21.72 -7.29 -2.04
CA ALA A 101 -22.33 -6.25 -2.85
C ALA A 101 -23.54 -6.82 -3.61
N ASP A 102 -24.57 -6.01 -3.77
CA ASP A 102 -25.73 -6.35 -4.59
C ASP A 102 -25.42 -6.14 -6.09
N ASP A 103 -26.35 -6.59 -6.94
CA ASP A 103 -26.23 -6.48 -8.40
C ASP A 103 -26.21 -5.00 -8.86
N GLU A 104 -26.73 -4.09 -8.04
CA GLU A 104 -26.71 -2.64 -8.26
C GLU A 104 -25.39 -1.97 -7.83
N GLY A 105 -24.41 -2.73 -7.32
CA GLY A 105 -23.10 -2.20 -6.93
C GLY A 105 -23.16 -1.28 -5.70
N ARG A 106 -24.12 -1.51 -4.80
CA ARG A 106 -24.17 -0.82 -3.52
C ARG A 106 -23.27 -1.52 -2.51
N LEU A 107 -22.60 -0.71 -1.68
CA LEU A 107 -21.84 -1.27 -0.57
C LEU A 107 -22.78 -1.92 0.45
N PRO A 108 -22.48 -3.14 0.91
CA PRO A 108 -23.22 -3.78 2.00
C PRO A 108 -23.07 -2.98 3.30
N SER A 109 -23.87 -3.29 4.31
CA SER A 109 -23.68 -2.74 5.65
C SER A 109 -22.27 -3.07 6.18
N PRO A 110 -21.63 -2.14 6.93
CA PRO A 110 -20.33 -2.39 7.56
C PRO A 110 -20.36 -3.65 8.42
N ASP A 111 -19.25 -4.38 8.41
CA ASP A 111 -19.00 -5.48 9.33
C ASP A 111 -17.54 -5.44 9.82
N THR A 112 -17.23 -6.25 10.82
CA THR A 112 -15.89 -6.41 11.37
C THR A 112 -15.11 -7.55 10.71
N GLY A 113 -15.59 -8.09 9.58
CA GLY A 113 -15.04 -9.26 8.91
C GLY A 113 -15.34 -10.61 9.59
N PRO A 114 -15.13 -11.75 8.89
CA PRO A 114 -15.37 -13.08 9.44
C PRO A 114 -14.28 -13.50 10.45
N THR A 115 -14.68 -13.93 11.65
CA THR A 115 -13.77 -14.25 12.77
C THR A 115 -12.62 -15.20 12.38
N GLU A 116 -12.90 -16.28 11.65
CA GLU A 116 -11.89 -17.26 11.25
C GLU A 116 -10.84 -16.64 10.31
N ARG A 117 -11.27 -15.72 9.44
CA ARG A 117 -10.39 -15.03 8.50
C ARG A 117 -9.50 -14.01 9.22
N LEU A 118 -10.05 -13.29 10.20
CA LEU A 118 -9.27 -12.34 11.02
C LEU A 118 -8.20 -13.07 11.82
N ALA A 119 -8.55 -14.20 12.46
CA ALA A 119 -7.59 -15.03 13.18
C ALA A 119 -6.48 -15.57 12.27
N ALA A 120 -6.84 -16.03 11.07
CA ALA A 120 -5.87 -16.51 10.08
C ALA A 120 -4.92 -15.41 9.59
N LEU A 121 -5.40 -14.17 9.43
CA LEU A 121 -4.57 -13.02 9.06
C LEU A 121 -3.64 -12.59 10.21
N ALA A 122 -4.14 -12.60 11.45
CA ALA A 122 -3.33 -12.30 12.64
C ALA A 122 -2.19 -13.30 12.81
N ALA A 123 -2.45 -14.60 12.64
CA ALA A 123 -1.44 -15.65 12.72
C ALA A 123 -0.34 -15.57 11.64
N ARG A 124 -0.57 -14.80 10.58
CA ARG A 124 0.38 -14.59 9.47
C ARG A 124 1.20 -13.31 9.61
N VAL A 125 1.09 -12.58 10.72
CA VAL A 125 1.88 -11.36 10.94
C VAL A 125 3.38 -11.70 10.83
N PRO A 126 4.14 -10.99 9.97
CA PRO A 126 5.57 -11.22 9.85
C PRO A 126 6.32 -10.68 11.09
N PRO A 127 7.60 -11.02 11.29
CA PRO A 127 8.43 -10.46 12.35
C PRO A 127 8.62 -8.95 12.17
N ILE A 128 7.71 -8.15 12.73
CA ILE A 128 7.74 -6.69 12.73
C ILE A 128 7.72 -6.17 14.17
N ARG A 129 8.16 -4.93 14.36
CA ARG A 129 8.05 -4.29 15.68
C ARG A 129 6.58 -4.19 16.08
N GLY A 130 6.24 -4.79 17.22
CA GLY A 130 4.88 -4.82 17.74
C GLY A 130 4.02 -5.98 17.20
N ALA A 131 4.61 -6.94 16.48
CA ALA A 131 3.89 -8.14 16.05
C ALA A 131 3.24 -8.90 17.22
N GLU A 132 3.81 -8.81 18.42
CA GLU A 132 3.26 -9.39 19.65
C GLU A 132 1.92 -8.77 20.09
N TYR A 133 1.57 -7.59 19.57
CA TYR A 133 0.28 -6.94 19.83
C TYR A 133 -0.76 -7.27 18.76
N VAL A 134 -0.44 -8.08 17.75
CA VAL A 134 -1.37 -8.41 16.67
C VAL A 134 -2.16 -9.67 17.02
N ASP A 135 -3.46 -9.47 17.21
CA ASP A 135 -4.46 -10.51 17.34
C ASP A 135 -5.63 -10.29 16.37
N SER A 136 -6.69 -11.10 16.49
CA SER A 136 -7.88 -10.96 15.65
C SER A 136 -8.59 -9.61 15.82
N ASP A 137 -8.53 -9.01 17.01
CA ASP A 137 -9.23 -7.76 17.31
C ASP A 137 -8.49 -6.57 16.68
N VAL A 138 -7.16 -6.59 16.68
CA VAL A 138 -6.34 -5.64 15.92
C VAL A 138 -6.63 -5.75 14.43
N VAL A 139 -6.71 -6.96 13.88
CA VAL A 139 -7.04 -7.13 12.45
C VAL A 139 -8.48 -6.69 12.17
N ALA A 140 -9.43 -6.90 13.09
CA ALA A 140 -10.81 -6.42 12.97
C ALA A 140 -10.89 -4.88 12.96
N ALA A 141 -10.07 -4.21 13.78
CA ALA A 141 -9.95 -2.76 13.79
C ALA A 141 -9.43 -2.24 12.44
N VAL A 142 -8.33 -2.82 11.93
CA VAL A 142 -7.79 -2.47 10.61
C VAL A 142 -8.81 -2.74 9.51
N TRP A 143 -9.54 -3.85 9.57
CA TRP A 143 -10.62 -4.16 8.62
C TRP A 143 -11.68 -3.05 8.60
N THR A 144 -12.12 -2.61 9.78
CA THR A 144 -13.13 -1.55 9.92
C THR A 144 -12.63 -0.23 9.35
N GLU A 145 -11.37 0.13 9.59
CA GLU A 145 -10.76 1.33 9.02
C GLU A 145 -10.64 1.25 7.49
N VAL A 146 -10.29 0.08 6.93
CA VAL A 146 -10.23 -0.14 5.48
C VAL A 146 -11.62 -0.07 4.85
N ASP A 147 -12.64 -0.70 5.46
CA ASP A 147 -14.03 -0.59 5.01
C ASP A 147 -14.51 0.87 4.97
N ALA A 148 -14.19 1.66 6.02
CA ALA A 148 -14.48 3.09 6.05
C ALA A 148 -13.74 3.86 4.94
N ALA A 149 -12.47 3.53 4.68
CA ALA A 149 -11.70 4.14 3.59
C ALA A 149 -12.30 3.82 2.21
N VAL A 150 -12.78 2.58 2.00
CA VAL A 150 -13.49 2.20 0.77
C VAL A 150 -14.79 3.00 0.64
N ARG A 151 -15.60 3.09 1.69
CA ARG A 151 -16.86 3.87 1.67
C ARG A 151 -16.62 5.34 1.35
N SER A 152 -15.59 5.94 1.94
CA SER A 152 -15.18 7.31 1.64
C SER A 152 -14.84 7.47 0.16
N ALA A 153 -14.01 6.57 -0.38
CA ALA A 153 -13.62 6.60 -1.79
C ALA A 153 -14.81 6.36 -2.74
N VAL A 154 -15.74 5.48 -2.39
CA VAL A 154 -16.95 5.22 -3.20
C VAL A 154 -17.90 6.42 -3.18
N GLY A 155 -18.04 7.10 -2.04
CA GLY A 155 -18.85 8.32 -1.93
C GLY A 155 -18.44 9.39 -2.94
N ASP A 156 -17.15 9.48 -3.27
CA ASP A 156 -16.62 10.40 -4.28
C ASP A 156 -16.90 9.96 -5.73
N HIS A 157 -17.17 8.67 -5.95
CA HIS A 157 -17.35 8.05 -7.26
C HIS A 157 -18.80 7.64 -7.59
N GLY A 158 -19.71 7.69 -6.62
CA GLY A 158 -21.14 7.41 -6.77
C GLY A 158 -21.52 5.96 -6.45
N ASP A 159 -20.90 4.98 -7.11
CA ASP A 159 -21.21 3.55 -6.93
C ASP A 159 -19.94 2.67 -6.82
N PHE A 160 -20.05 1.54 -6.10
CA PHE A 160 -18.91 0.68 -5.80
C PHE A 160 -18.41 -0.08 -7.04
N GLY A 161 -19.32 -0.46 -7.94
CA GLY A 161 -19.00 -1.17 -9.17
C GLY A 161 -18.16 -0.31 -10.12
N ALA A 162 -18.57 0.93 -10.36
CA ALA A 162 -17.88 1.92 -11.16
C ALA A 162 -16.55 2.32 -10.52
N TRP A 163 -16.50 2.47 -9.19
CA TRP A 163 -15.24 2.70 -8.48
C TRP A 163 -14.24 1.56 -8.71
N LEU A 164 -14.67 0.31 -8.55
CA LEU A 164 -13.83 -0.87 -8.82
C LEU A 164 -13.42 -0.93 -10.29
N ALA A 165 -14.37 -0.74 -11.22
CA ALA A 165 -14.12 -0.78 -12.65
C ALA A 165 -13.11 0.28 -13.10
N ALA A 166 -13.22 1.51 -12.61
CA ALA A 166 -12.27 2.59 -12.85
C ALA A 166 -10.87 2.19 -12.35
N ARG A 167 -10.79 1.52 -11.20
CA ARG A 167 -9.52 1.05 -10.64
C ARG A 167 -8.93 -0.12 -11.41
N HIS A 168 -9.74 -1.08 -11.86
CA HIS A 168 -9.30 -2.17 -12.73
C HIS A 168 -8.82 -1.65 -14.09
N ALA A 169 -9.56 -0.72 -14.70
CA ALA A 169 -9.13 -0.06 -15.94
C ALA A 169 -7.79 0.66 -15.77
N ALA A 170 -7.61 1.40 -14.67
CA ALA A 170 -6.33 2.02 -14.34
C ALA A 170 -5.18 1.00 -14.21
N ARG A 171 -5.43 -0.19 -13.63
CA ARG A 171 -4.42 -1.28 -13.57
C ARG A 171 -4.11 -1.86 -14.95
N HIS A 172 -5.11 -2.03 -15.82
CA HIS A 172 -4.88 -2.48 -17.19
C HIS A 172 -4.02 -1.50 -17.98
N LEU A 173 -4.20 -0.18 -17.78
CA LEU A 173 -3.35 0.86 -18.37
C LEU A 173 -1.90 0.80 -17.86
N VAL A 174 -1.68 0.34 -16.63
CA VAL A 174 -0.35 0.15 -16.03
C VAL A 174 0.24 -1.24 -16.35
N GLY A 175 -0.57 -2.19 -16.84
CA GLY A 175 -0.19 -3.61 -16.97
C GLY A 175 -0.13 -4.21 -18.38
N ARG A 176 -0.51 -3.51 -19.45
CA ARG A 176 -0.40 -4.00 -20.84
C ARG A 176 -0.57 -2.82 -21.82
N VAL A 177 0.36 -2.50 -22.72
CA VAL A 177 0.49 -3.20 -24.00
C VAL A 177 -0.90 -3.59 -24.52
N HIS A 178 -1.39 -2.79 -25.47
CA HIS A 178 -2.57 -3.00 -26.32
C HIS A 178 -3.53 -4.15 -25.91
N LEU A 179 -4.60 -3.81 -25.20
CA LEU A 179 -5.85 -4.55 -25.38
C LEU A 179 -6.50 -4.03 -26.66
N HIS A 180 -6.44 -4.81 -27.74
CA HIS A 180 -7.22 -4.54 -28.93
C HIS A 180 -8.69 -4.81 -28.57
N LEU A 181 -9.43 -3.75 -28.24
CA LEU A 181 -10.87 -3.82 -28.13
C LEU A 181 -11.40 -4.01 -29.56
N ALA A 182 -11.70 -5.25 -29.93
CA ALA A 182 -12.47 -5.50 -31.15
C ALA A 182 -13.85 -4.87 -30.94
N GLU A 183 -14.08 -3.75 -31.64
CA GLU A 183 -15.36 -3.09 -31.75
C GLU A 183 -16.43 -4.12 -32.15
N LYS A 184 -17.44 -4.33 -31.31
CA LYS A 184 -18.70 -4.92 -31.78
C LYS A 184 -19.51 -3.79 -32.41
N ARG A 185 -19.38 -3.62 -33.73
CA ARG A 185 -20.36 -2.86 -34.52
C ARG A 185 -21.70 -3.58 -34.48
N GLY A 186 -22.75 -2.79 -34.32
CA GLY A 186 -24.12 -3.26 -34.13
C GLY A 186 -24.80 -3.84 -35.37
N ASP A 187 -26.00 -4.32 -35.06
CA ASP A 187 -27.19 -4.63 -35.86
C ASP A 187 -27.13 -5.76 -36.90
N PRO A 188 -28.26 -6.48 -37.03
CA PRO A 188 -29.39 -6.02 -37.83
C PRO A 188 -30.58 -5.42 -37.06
#